data_AF-A0A1I0K080-F1
#
_entry.id   AF-A0A1I0K080-F1
#
_cell.length_a   1.000
_cell.length_b   1.000
_cell.length_c   1.000
_cell.angle_alpha   90.00
_cell.angle_beta   90.00
_cell.angle_gamma   90.00
#
_symmetry.space_group_name_H-M   'P 1'
#
loop_
_entity.id
_entity.type
_entity.pdbx_description
1 polymer ?
#
loop_
_entity_poly.entity_id
_entity_poly.type
_entity_poly.pdbx_seq_one_letter_code
_entity_poly.pdbx_strand_id
1 'polypeptide(L)' 'MKPLLPPRLAHPLGCHNPPVPDRQAMEAILLVLHTGMQWQALKATGSCHPSSAYRRFRE' A
#
# COMPACT_ATOMS: atom_id res chain seq x y z
N MET A 1 18.40 2.29 -1.40
CA MET A 1 17.52 3.28 -0.74
C MET A 1 17.25 2.81 0.68
N LYS A 2 17.58 3.59 1.72
CA LYS A 2 17.34 3.22 3.12
C LYS A 2 15.86 3.47 3.49
N PRO A 3 15.19 2.58 4.25
CA PRO A 3 13.84 2.85 4.74
C PRO A 3 13.82 4.09 5.63
N LEU A 4 12.92 5.03 5.33
CA LEU A 4 12.77 6.30 6.05
C LEU A 4 11.86 6.15 7.28
N LEU A 5 11.03 5.11 7.29
CA LEU A 5 10.09 4.83 8.36
C LEU A 5 10.64 3.67 9.22
N PRO A 6 10.38 3.69 10.53
CA PRO A 6 10.72 2.57 11.39
C PRO A 6 10.00 1.30 10.89
N PRO A 7 10.63 0.12 11.07
CA PRO A 7 10.00 -1.13 10.69
C PRO A 7 8.70 -1.33 11.49
N ARG A 8 7.66 -1.81 10.82
CA ARG A 8 6.42 -2.19 11.50
C ARG A 8 6.66 -3.39 12.40
N LEU A 9 5.94 -3.43 13.52
CA LEU A 9 5.86 -4.60 14.38
C LEU A 9 5.37 -5.79 13.57
N ALA A 10 6.08 -6.92 13.69
CA ALA A 10 5.64 -8.17 13.12
C ALA A 10 4.33 -8.60 13.78
N HIS A 11 3.45 -9.22 13.01
CA HIS A 11 2.22 -9.76 13.57
C HIS A 11 2.56 -10.89 14.57
N PRO A 12 1.98 -10.91 15.78
CA PRO A 12 2.38 -11.81 16.85
C PRO A 12 2.27 -13.30 16.49
N LEU A 13 1.31 -13.66 15.63
CA LEU A 13 1.12 -15.04 15.17
C LEU A 13 1.95 -15.41 13.92
N GLY A 14 2.61 -14.46 13.26
CA GLY A 14 3.41 -14.72 12.04
C GLY A 14 2.63 -15.21 10.80
N CYS A 15 1.34 -15.53 10.91
CA CYS A 15 0.55 -16.18 9.85
C CYS A 15 -0.05 -15.24 8.79
N HIS A 16 0.33 -13.97 8.73
CA HIS A 16 -0.26 -13.02 7.76
C HIS A 16 0.71 -12.65 6.65
N ASN A 17 0.14 -12.37 5.48
CA ASN A 17 0.92 -11.81 4.38
C ASN A 17 1.69 -10.57 4.85
N PRO A 18 2.97 -10.45 4.44
CA PRO A 18 3.77 -9.29 4.78
C PRO A 18 3.09 -8.01 4.30
N PRO A 19 3.20 -6.90 5.05
CA PRO A 19 2.61 -5.64 4.66
C PRO A 19 3.22 -5.14 3.35
N VAL A 20 2.40 -4.47 2.53
CA VAL A 20 2.88 -3.75 1.35
C VAL A 20 3.94 -2.72 1.78
N PRO A 21 5.08 -2.61 1.07
CA PRO A 21 6.08 -1.60 1.33
C PRO A 21 5.49 -0.18 1.31
N ASP A 22 5.92 0.68 2.23
CA ASP A 22 5.34 2.03 2.39
C ASP A 22 5.42 2.89 1.13
N ARG A 23 6.54 2.80 0.41
CA ARG A 23 6.72 3.49 -0.87
C ARG A 23 5.69 3.04 -1.90
N GLN A 24 5.49 1.74 -2.04
CA GLN A 24 4.56 1.18 -3.01
C GLN A 24 3.11 1.53 -2.67
N ALA A 25 2.75 1.52 -1.39
CA ALA A 25 1.43 1.97 -0.95
C ALA A 25 1.21 3.46 -1.23
N MET A 26 2.22 4.30 -0.96
CA MET A 26 2.15 5.74 -1.22
C MET A 26 2.02 6.04 -2.72
N GLU A 27 2.82 5.38 -3.57
CA GLU A 27 2.75 5.53 -5.02
C GLU A 27 1.36 5.16 -5.56
N ALA A 28 0.77 4.07 -5.07
CA ALA A 28 -0.60 3.67 -5.44
C ALA A 28 -1.66 4.70 -5.01
N ILE A 29 -1.55 5.25 -3.79
CA ILE A 29 -2.46 6.29 -3.29
C ILE A 29 -2.34 7.55 -4.14
N LEU A 30 -1.11 8.03 -4.38
CA LEU A 30 -0.87 9.22 -5.19
C LEU A 30 -1.38 9.04 -6.62
N LEU A 31 -1.21 7.86 -7.21
CA LEU A 31 -1.76 7.56 -8.54
C LEU A 31 -3.29 7.72 -8.57
N VAL A 32 -3.99 7.16 -7.58
CA VAL A 32 -5.45 7.28 -7.46
C VAL A 32 -5.87 8.74 -7.29
N LEU A 33 -5.22 9.48 -6.39
CA LEU A 33 -5.55 10.89 -6.13
C LEU A 33 -5.24 11.80 -7.32
N HIS A 34 -4.16 11.51 -8.06
CA HIS A 34 -3.75 12.31 -9.22
C HIS A 34 -4.62 12.06 -10.45
N THR A 35 -5.08 10.82 -10.64
CA THR A 35 -5.85 10.43 -11.84
C THR A 35 -7.37 10.45 -11.60
N GLY A 36 -7.82 10.43 -10.35
CA GLY A 36 -9.23 10.25 -9.99
C GLY A 36 -9.78 8.86 -10.32
N MET A 37 -8.91 7.88 -10.62
CA MET A 37 -9.36 6.54 -11.00
C MET A 37 -9.98 5.80 -9.82
N GLN A 38 -10.87 4.84 -10.12
CA GLN A 38 -11.44 3.96 -9.10
C GLN A 38 -10.35 3.12 -8.43
N TRP A 39 -10.41 2.90 -7.12
CA TRP A 39 -9.45 2.07 -6.38
C TRP A 39 -9.23 0.69 -7.01
N GLN A 40 -10.30 0.06 -7.51
CA GLN A 40 -10.22 -1.25 -8.15
C GLN A 40 -9.37 -1.25 -9.43
N ALA A 41 -9.27 -0.11 -10.12
CA ALA A 41 -8.47 0.05 -11.33
C ALA A 41 -6.96 -0.05 -11.04
N LEU A 42 -6.51 0.08 -9.78
CA LEU A 42 -5.12 -0.16 -9.39
C LEU A 42 -4.63 -1.56 -9.77
N LYS A 43 -5.53 -2.56 -9.88
CA LYS A 43 -5.15 -3.92 -10.30
C LYS A 43 -4.48 -3.97 -11.67
N ALA A 44 -4.80 -3.04 -12.56
CA ALA A 44 -4.19 -2.96 -13.89
C ALA A 44 -2.81 -2.29 -13.89
N THR A 45 -2.41 -1.65 -12.79
CA THR A 45 -1.21 -0.78 -12.74
C THR A 45 0.05 -1.49 -12.27
N GLY A 46 -0.07 -2.72 -11.72
CA GLY A 46 1.06 -3.46 -11.15
C GLY A 46 1.65 -2.84 -9.87
N SER A 47 1.00 -1.84 -9.27
CA SER A 47 1.44 -1.20 -8.03
C SER A 47 1.19 -2.08 -6.80
N CYS A 48 0.11 -1.89 -6.06
CA CYS A 48 -0.30 -2.77 -4.98
C CYS A 48 -1.81 -3.08 -5.04
N HIS A 49 -2.24 -4.05 -4.24
CA HIS A 49 -3.66 -4.43 -4.20
C HIS A 49 -4.53 -3.25 -3.73
N PRO A 50 -5.70 -2.99 -4.36
CA PRO A 50 -6.59 -1.88 -4.01
C PRO A 50 -6.92 -1.78 -2.53
N SER A 51 -7.24 -2.91 -1.89
CA SER A 51 -7.58 -2.96 -0.46
C SER A 51 -6.42 -2.54 0.43
N SER A 52 -5.17 -2.83 0.02
CA SER A 52 -3.98 -2.43 0.77
C SER A 52 -3.78 -0.92 0.71
N ALA A 53 -3.89 -0.33 -0.50
CA ALA A 53 -3.80 1.11 -0.69
C ALA A 53 -4.92 1.85 0.05
N TYR A 54 -6.17 1.39 -0.07
CA TYR A 54 -7.32 2.00 0.56
C TYR A 54 -7.27 1.95 2.09
N ARG A 55 -6.82 0.82 2.67
CA ARG A 55 -6.60 0.72 4.11
C ARG A 55 -5.57 1.75 4.59
N ARG A 56 -4.43 1.88 3.89
CA ARG A 56 -3.39 2.86 4.24
C ARG A 56 -3.83 4.32 4.06
N PHE A 57 -4.72 4.59 3.12
CA PHE A 57 -5.30 5.92 2.93
C PHE A 57 -6.21 6.35 4.10
N ARG A 58 -6.80 5.39 4.84
CA ARG A 58 -7.71 5.64 5.96
C ARG A 58 -7.05 5.58 7.34
N GLU A 59 -5.81 5.11 7.42
CA GLU A 59 -4.99 5.13 8.64
C GLU A 59 -4.60 6.57 9.00
#